data_AF-A0A7G6T3D9-F1
#
_entry.id   AF-A0A7G6T3D9-F1
#
_cell.length_a   1.000
_cell.length_b   1.000
_cell.length_c   1.000
_cell.angle_alpha   90.00
_cell.angle_beta   90.00
_cell.angle_gamma   90.00
#
_symmetry.space_group_name_H-M   'P 1'
#
loop_
_entity.id
_entity.type
_entity.pdbx_description
1 polymer ?
#
loop_
_entity_poly.entity_id
_entity_poly.type
_entity_poly.pdbx_seq_one_letter_code
_entity_poly.pdbx_strand_id
1 'polypeptide(L)'
;MPAVTIRNLSEEAHRALKLRAAHHGRSTEAEMRELLEAAVRPANRILIGSAMSALSRSAGLTNADFEPLEQDRDRTPATPMSFE
;
A
#
# COMPACT_ATOMS: atom_id res chain seq x y z
N MET A 1 -1.13 5.00 -14.59
CA MET A 1 -2.07 4.32 -13.67
C MET A 1 -1.65 2.87 -13.55
N PRO A 2 -1.46 2.33 -12.34
CA PRO A 2 -1.23 0.90 -12.19
C PRO A 2 -2.45 0.13 -12.70
N ALA A 3 -2.23 -0.94 -13.46
CA ALA A 3 -3.26 -1.77 -14.04
C ALA A 3 -2.99 -3.24 -13.71
N VAL A 4 -4.05 -4.01 -13.47
CA VAL A 4 -3.98 -5.44 -13.14
C VAL A 4 -4.95 -6.18 -14.04
N THR A 5 -4.50 -7.29 -14.63
CA THR A 5 -5.33 -8.19 -15.43
C THR A 5 -5.38 -9.55 -14.77
N ILE A 6 -6.58 -9.99 -14.38
CA ILE A 6 -6.80 -11.33 -13.80
C ILE A 6 -7.22 -12.25 -14.95
N ARG A 7 -6.37 -13.24 -15.25
CA ARG A 7 -6.66 -14.27 -16.27
C ARG A 7 -7.32 -15.48 -15.61
N ASN A 8 -8.13 -16.22 -16.37
CA ASN A 8 -8.79 -17.45 -15.95
C ASN A 8 -9.64 -17.29 -14.67
N LEU A 9 -10.28 -16.13 -14.49
CA LEU A 9 -11.28 -15.95 -13.43
C LEU A 9 -12.48 -16.84 -13.73
N SER A 10 -12.95 -17.61 -12.74
CA SER A 10 -14.11 -18.46 -12.95
C SER A 10 -15.36 -17.63 -13.29
N GLU A 11 -16.22 -18.18 -14.13
CA GLU A 11 -17.47 -17.52 -14.53
C GLU A 11 -18.37 -17.23 -13.33
N GLU A 12 -18.36 -18.13 -12.33
CA GLU A 12 -19.11 -17.96 -11.08
C GLU A 12 -18.60 -16.75 -10.29
N ALA A 13 -17.27 -16.59 -10.17
CA ALA A 13 -16.67 -15.45 -9.47
C ALA A 13 -16.94 -14.14 -10.22
N HIS A 14 -16.84 -14.14 -11.55
CA HIS A 14 -17.15 -12.97 -12.36
C HIS A 14 -18.62 -12.54 -12.21
N ARG A 15 -19.57 -13.49 -12.23
CA ARG A 15 -20.99 -13.22 -11.98
C ARG A 15 -21.26 -12.68 -10.58
N ALA A 16 -20.66 -13.29 -9.56
CA ALA A 16 -20.80 -12.84 -8.18
C ALA A 16 -20.30 -11.38 -8.00
N LEU A 17 -19.16 -11.04 -8.61
CA LEU A 17 -18.62 -9.68 -8.59
C LEU A 17 -19.56 -8.69 -9.29
N LYS A 18 -20.15 -9.08 -10.43
CA LYS A 18 -21.11 -8.22 -11.16
C LYS A 18 -22.38 -7.96 -10.34
N LEU A 19 -22.92 -8.99 -9.68
CA LEU A 19 -24.09 -8.85 -8.80
C LEU A 19 -23.79 -7.95 -7.60
N ARG A 20 -22.63 -8.15 -6.97
CA ARG A 20 -22.18 -7.32 -5.84
C ARG A 20 -21.98 -5.85 -6.24
N ALA A 21 -21.38 -5.60 -7.39
CA ALA A 21 -21.21 -4.25 -7.93
C ALA A 21 -22.56 -3.57 -8.20
N ALA A 22 -23.52 -4.30 -8.77
CA ALA A 22 -24.88 -3.80 -8.97
C ALA A 22 -25.57 -3.44 -7.64
N HIS A 23 -25.41 -4.28 -6.60
CA HIS A 23 -25.93 -4.01 -5.26
C HIS A 23 -25.33 -2.73 -4.64
N HIS A 24 -24.05 -2.45 -4.87
CA HIS A 24 -23.39 -1.22 -4.40
C HIS A 24 -23.56 -0.02 -5.33
N GLY A 25 -24.25 -0.16 -6.47
CA GLY A 25 -24.43 0.92 -7.45
C GLY A 25 -23.12 1.36 -8.12
N ARG A 26 -22.15 0.45 -8.27
CA ARG A 26 -20.81 0.72 -8.83
C ARG A 26 -20.55 -0.17 -10.04
N SER A 27 -19.54 0.19 -10.85
CA SER A 27 -19.07 -0.71 -11.91
C SER A 27 -18.34 -1.91 -11.30
N THR A 28 -18.30 -3.04 -12.04
CA THR A 28 -17.56 -4.23 -11.58
C THR A 28 -16.09 -3.93 -11.31
N GLU A 29 -15.46 -3.08 -12.12
CA GLU A 29 -14.08 -2.66 -11.92
C GLU A 29 -13.90 -1.82 -10.65
N ALA A 30 -14.85 -0.92 -10.36
CA ALA A 30 -14.82 -0.13 -9.12
C ALA A 30 -14.97 -1.03 -7.89
N GLU A 31 -15.87 -2.02 -7.95
CA GLU A 31 -16.05 -3.00 -6.87
C GLU A 31 -14.78 -3.85 -6.65
N MET A 32 -14.16 -4.32 -7.74
CA MET A 32 -12.89 -5.07 -7.67
C MET A 32 -11.78 -4.24 -7.05
N ARG A 33 -11.66 -2.97 -7.44
CA ARG A 33 -10.65 -2.04 -6.89
C ARG A 33 -10.84 -1.86 -5.39
N GLU A 34 -12.06 -1.66 -4.93
CA GLU A 34 -12.36 -1.47 -3.50
C GLU A 34 -12.15 -2.73 -2.67
N LEU A 35 -12.48 -3.91 -3.23
CA LEU A 35 -12.18 -5.20 -2.63
C LEU A 35 -10.66 -5.40 -2.44
N LEU A 36 -9.87 -5.11 -3.48
CA LEU A 36 -8.42 -5.20 -3.42
C LEU A 36 -7.86 -4.21 -2.41
N GLU A 37 -8.32 -2.97 -2.43
CA GLU A 37 -7.88 -1.92 -1.50
C GLU A 37 -8.18 -2.30 -0.03
N ALA A 38 -9.38 -2.81 0.24
CA ALA A 38 -9.76 -3.28 1.58
C ALA A 38 -8.93 -4.48 2.04
N ALA A 39 -8.60 -5.41 1.12
CA ALA A 39 -7.79 -6.58 1.44
C ALA A 39 -6.32 -6.22 1.72
N VAL A 40 -5.75 -5.28 0.97
CA VAL A 40 -4.32 -4.91 1.09
C VAL A 40 -4.07 -3.73 2.04
N ARG A 41 -5.12 -3.01 2.43
CA ARG A 41 -5.04 -1.88 3.39
C ARG A 41 -6.10 -2.03 4.49
N PRO A 42 -5.99 -3.05 5.35
CA PRO A 42 -6.95 -3.23 6.42
C PRO A 42 -6.89 -2.06 7.40
N ALA A 43 -8.03 -1.64 7.92
CA ALA A 43 -8.16 -0.44 8.76
C ALA A 43 -7.34 -0.51 10.05
N ASN A 44 -7.08 -1.71 10.56
CA ASN A 44 -6.29 -1.97 11.76
C ASN A 44 -4.78 -2.06 11.51
N ARG A 45 -4.29 -1.81 10.29
CA ARG A 45 -2.85 -1.86 10.04
C ARG A 45 -2.13 -0.74 10.80
N ILE A 46 -0.98 -1.07 11.37
CA ILE A 46 -0.11 -0.08 12.01
C ILE A 46 0.55 0.73 10.89
N LEU A 47 0.19 2.00 10.78
CA LEU A 47 0.87 2.96 9.91
C LEU A 47 2.18 3.37 10.58
N ILE A 48 3.18 2.50 10.59
CA ILE A 48 4.37 2.64 11.43
C ILE A 48 5.08 3.99 11.21
N GLY A 49 5.19 4.45 9.96
CA GLY A 49 5.75 5.77 9.65
C GLY A 49 4.94 6.92 10.26
N SER A 50 3.61 6.87 10.17
CA SER A 50 2.73 7.87 10.77
C SER A 50 2.78 7.84 12.30
N ALA A 51 2.81 6.63 12.89
CA ALA A 51 2.92 6.45 14.33
C ALA A 51 4.26 6.98 14.87
N MET A 52 5.37 6.63 14.23
CA MET A 52 6.70 7.15 14.57
C MET A 52 6.77 8.67 14.40
N SER A 53 6.20 9.21 13.33
CA SER A 53 6.14 10.65 13.10
C SER A 53 5.29 11.40 14.14
N ALA A 54 4.21 10.77 14.64
CA ALA A 54 3.43 11.33 15.74
C ALA A 54 4.21 11.31 17.06
N LEU A 55 4.88 10.19 17.36
CA LEU A 55 5.74 10.05 18.53
C LEU A 55 6.87 11.08 18.53
N SER A 56 7.59 11.23 17.41
CA SER A 56 8.69 12.19 17.30
C SER A 56 8.23 13.62 17.54
N ARG A 57 7.09 14.01 16.95
CA ARG A 57 6.48 15.32 17.19
C ARG A 57 6.08 15.52 18.65
N SER A 58 5.49 14.52 19.31
CA SER A 58 5.15 14.61 20.74
C SER A 58 6.38 14.74 21.65
N ALA A 59 7.53 14.24 21.22
CA ALA A 59 8.81 14.39 21.90
C ALA A 59 9.52 15.73 21.59
N GLY A 60 8.91 16.61 20.79
CA GLY A 60 9.48 17.91 20.41
C GLY A 60 10.52 17.85 19.29
N LEU A 61 10.70 16.68 18.65
CA LEU A 61 11.64 16.53 17.55
C LEU A 61 11.09 17.16 16.27
N THR A 62 11.96 17.89 15.60
CA THR A 62 11.74 18.55 14.31
C THR A 62 12.60 17.89 13.24
N ASN A 63 12.34 18.21 11.97
CA ASN A 63 13.18 17.70 10.88
C ASN A 63 14.65 18.16 11.00
N ALA A 64 14.90 19.32 11.62
CA ALA A 64 16.25 19.85 11.82
C ALA A 64 17.10 18.94 12.73
N ASP A 65 16.47 18.25 13.69
CA ASP A 65 17.16 17.33 14.60
C ASP A 65 17.69 16.07 13.89
N PHE A 66 17.17 15.77 12.69
CA PHE A 66 17.58 14.61 11.89
C PHE A 66 18.51 14.97 10.73
N GLU A 67 18.68 16.25 10.40
CA GLU A 67 19.58 16.70 9.32
C GLU A 67 21.02 16.15 9.46
N PRO A 68 21.62 16.06 10.66
CA PRO A 68 22.96 15.48 10.82
C PRO A 68 23.04 14.00 10.42
N LEU A 69 21.94 13.23 10.56
CA LEU A 69 21.93 11.81 10.21
C LEU A 69 22.05 11.60 8.69
N GLU A 70 21.63 12.57 7.88
CA GLU A 70 21.73 12.49 6.41
C GLU A 70 23.13 12.85 5.89
N GLN A 71 23.96 13.48 6.74
CA GLN A 71 25.35 13.82 6.41
C GLN A 71 26.27 12.60 6.49
N ASP A 72 26.11 11.76 7.53
CA ASP A 72 26.95 10.58 7.77
C ASP A 72 26.42 9.31 7.10
N ARG A 73 25.28 9.40 6.39
CA ARG A 73 24.65 8.25 5.73
C ARG A 73 25.48 7.78 4.55
N ASP A 74 25.90 6.52 4.58
CA ASP A 74 26.46 5.86 3.40
C ASP A 74 25.41 5.78 2.28
N ARG A 75 25.72 6.40 1.14
CA ARG A 75 24.86 6.45 -0.06
C ARG A 75 25.32 5.46 -1.13
N THR A 76 26.33 4.64 -0.83
CA THR A 76 26.80 3.60 -1.72
C THR A 76 25.66 2.61 -1.98
N PRO A 77 25.23 2.42 -3.23
CA PRO A 77 24.21 1.44 -3.56
C PRO A 77 24.66 0.05 -3.11
N ALA A 78 23.74 -0.75 -2.59
CA ALA A 78 24.04 -2.14 -2.26
C ALA A 78 24.52 -2.89 -3.50
N THR A 79 25.56 -3.71 -3.34
CA THR A 79 26.02 -4.61 -4.40
C THR A 79 24.92 -5.63 -4.70
N PRO A 80 24.49 -5.80 -5.97
CA PRO A 80 23.47 -6.79 -6.32
C PRO A 80 23.92 -8.21 -5.99
N MET A 81 22.99 -9.05 -5.55
CA MET A 81 23.23 -10.49 -5.36
C MET A 81 23.42 -11.17 -6.72
N SER A 82 24.48 -11.97 -6.86
CA SER A 82 24.68 -12.88 -8.00
C SER A 82 23.96 -14.21 -7.75
N PHE A 83 23.28 -14.73 -8.77
CA PHE A 83 22.51 -15.98 -8.69
C PHE A 83 23.21 -17.16 -9.43
N GLU A 84 24.54 -17.13 -9.58
CA GLU A 84 25.31 -18.27 -10.09
C GLU A 84 25.27 -19.48 -9.15
#